data_AF-A0A9W6KH67-F1
#
_entry.id   AF-A0A9W6KH67-F1
#
_cell.length_a   1.000
_cell.length_b   1.000
_cell.length_c   1.000
_cell.angle_alpha   90.00
_cell.angle_beta   90.00
_cell.angle_gamma   90.00
#
_symmetry.space_group_name_H-M   'P 1'
#
loop_
_entity.id
_entity.type
_entity.pdbx_description
1 polymer ?
#
loop_
_entity_poly.entity_id
_entity_poly.type
_entity_poly.pdbx_seq_one_letter_code
_entity_poly.pdbx_strand_id
1 'polypeptide(L)'
;MSFQAYIDALEIKTGMTPRALLAAAAARGFEGPQVKAAGVIEWLREDYGVGRGHAMALVHVIKNGAKIPGKHVGSGGVHSDPTDTLNLDGRASLDGRADAEGGAGKR
;
A
#
# COMPACT_ATOMS: atom_id res chain seq x y z
N MET A 1 -13.06 -0.58 -7.02
CA MET A 1 -11.80 -1.11 -6.46
C MET A 1 -11.65 -0.59 -5.04
N SER A 2 -11.32 -1.45 -4.08
CA SER A 2 -11.14 -1.06 -2.67
C SER A 2 -9.75 -0.48 -2.40
N PHE A 3 -9.61 0.23 -1.29
CA PHE A 3 -8.30 0.74 -0.85
C PHE A 3 -7.31 -0.40 -0.56
N GLN A 4 -7.82 -1.54 -0.05
CA GLN A 4 -7.02 -2.75 0.19
C GLN A 4 -6.33 -3.26 -1.09
N ALA A 5 -7.00 -3.22 -2.25
CA ALA A 5 -6.39 -3.66 -3.52
C ALA A 5 -5.12 -2.85 -3.89
N TYR A 6 -5.07 -1.57 -3.53
CA TYR A 6 -3.86 -0.76 -3.73
C TYR A 6 -2.73 -1.14 -2.78
N ILE A 7 -3.07 -1.52 -1.54
CA ILE A 7 -2.11 -2.00 -0.53
C ILE A 7 -1.56 -3.38 -0.92
N ASP A 8 -2.41 -4.29 -1.36
CA ASP A 8 -2.00 -5.61 -1.84
C ASP A 8 -1.09 -5.50 -3.08
N ALA A 9 -1.40 -4.58 -3.99
CA ALA A 9 -0.56 -4.35 -5.17
C ALA A 9 0.82 -3.77 -4.81
N LEU A 10 0.98 -3.10 -3.66
CA LEU A 10 2.30 -2.71 -3.17
C LEU A 10 3.10 -3.93 -2.72
N GLU A 11 2.49 -4.88 -2.03
CA GLU A 11 3.15 -6.12 -1.63
C GLU A 11 3.61 -6.94 -2.84
N ILE A 12 2.77 -7.07 -3.87
CA ILE A 12 3.14 -7.77 -5.11
C ILE A 12 4.35 -7.10 -5.80
N LYS A 13 4.39 -5.75 -5.81
CA LYS A 13 5.47 -5.01 -6.48
C LYS A 13 6.77 -4.97 -5.68
N THR A 14 6.66 -4.91 -4.37
CA THR A 14 7.80 -4.71 -3.48
C THR A 14 8.34 -6.03 -2.92
N GLY A 15 7.55 -7.10 -2.98
CA GLY A 15 7.82 -8.37 -2.31
C GLY A 15 7.77 -8.28 -0.78
N MET A 16 7.27 -7.17 -0.24
CA MET A 16 7.24 -6.89 1.20
C MET A 16 5.82 -6.68 1.67
N THR A 17 5.51 -7.18 2.87
CA THR A 17 4.21 -6.89 3.49
C THR A 17 4.05 -5.38 3.68
N PRO A 18 2.82 -4.85 3.63
CA PRO A 18 2.57 -3.43 3.85
C PRO A 18 3.16 -2.93 5.18
N ARG A 19 3.12 -3.75 6.23
CA ARG A 19 3.76 -3.43 7.51
C ARG A 19 5.28 -3.32 7.41
N ALA A 20 5.94 -4.21 6.67
CA ALA A 20 7.37 -4.13 6.44
C ALA A 20 7.74 -2.89 5.61
N LEU A 21 6.94 -2.52 4.60
CA LEU A 21 7.12 -1.28 3.85
C LEU A 21 6.99 -0.04 4.74
N LEU A 22 6.01 -0.01 5.64
CA LEU A 22 5.86 1.08 6.60
C LEU A 22 7.06 1.18 7.55
N ALA A 23 7.58 0.04 8.03
CA ALA A 23 8.79 0.02 8.84
C ALA A 23 10.02 0.52 8.04
N ALA A 24 10.16 0.13 6.78
CA ALA A 24 11.21 0.62 5.89
C ALA A 24 11.08 2.13 5.62
N ALA A 25 9.85 2.62 5.46
CA ALA A 25 9.55 4.04 5.30
C ALA A 25 9.94 4.82 6.57
N ALA A 26 9.55 4.34 7.75
CA ALA A 26 9.91 4.95 9.04
C ALA A 26 11.43 4.95 9.26
N ALA A 27 12.13 3.87 8.92
CA ALA A 27 13.59 3.79 8.97
C ALA A 27 14.30 4.83 8.07
N ARG A 28 13.63 5.29 7.00
CA ARG A 28 14.08 6.37 6.11
C ARG A 28 13.65 7.77 6.57
N GLY A 29 12.93 7.88 7.69
CA GLY A 29 12.37 9.14 8.18
C GLY A 29 11.05 9.53 7.49
N PHE A 30 10.43 8.63 6.75
CA PHE A 30 9.09 8.81 6.20
C PHE A 30 8.03 8.34 7.22
N GLU A 31 7.92 9.06 8.33
CA GLU A 31 6.91 8.82 9.37
C GLU A 31 6.13 10.09 9.70
N GLY A 32 4.80 9.95 9.81
CA GLY A 32 3.90 10.99 10.30
C GLY A 32 3.31 11.93 9.24
N PRO A 33 2.46 12.88 9.68
CA PRO A 33 1.67 13.73 8.78
C PRO A 33 2.50 14.77 7.99
N GLN A 34 3.71 15.08 8.46
CA GLN A 34 4.66 15.98 7.78
C GLN A 34 5.36 15.34 6.56
N VAL A 35 5.19 14.04 6.33
CA VAL A 35 5.89 13.33 5.25
C VAL A 35 5.54 13.92 3.88
N LYS A 36 6.59 14.18 3.11
CA LYS A 36 6.48 14.62 1.72
C LYS A 36 6.12 13.44 0.84
N ALA A 37 4.91 13.47 0.27
CA ALA A 37 4.43 12.45 -0.66
C ALA A 37 5.42 12.20 -1.81
N ALA A 38 6.01 13.27 -2.34
CA ALA A 38 7.01 13.18 -3.40
C ALA A 38 8.19 12.27 -3.04
N GLY A 39 8.75 12.41 -1.83
CA GLY A 39 9.90 11.60 -1.40
C GLY A 39 9.57 10.12 -1.27
N VAL A 40 8.38 9.78 -0.77
CA VAL A 40 7.92 8.39 -0.69
C VAL A 40 7.64 7.81 -2.08
N ILE A 41 7.02 8.59 -2.98
CA ILE A 41 6.75 8.16 -4.35
C ILE A 41 8.04 7.92 -5.11
N GLU A 42 9.01 8.83 -4.98
CA GLU A 42 10.31 8.73 -5.63
C GLU A 42 11.07 7.51 -5.10
N TRP A 43 11.13 7.34 -3.79
CA TRP A 43 11.69 6.14 -3.16
C TRP A 43 11.05 4.85 -3.68
N LEU A 44 9.70 4.75 -3.64
CA LEU A 44 9.01 3.55 -4.07
C LEU A 44 9.19 3.27 -5.57
N ARG A 45 9.34 4.32 -6.37
CA ARG A 45 9.64 4.19 -7.80
C ARG A 45 11.07 3.73 -8.04
N GLU A 46 12.04 4.29 -7.33
CA GLU A 46 13.46 4.00 -7.51
C GLU A 46 13.84 2.60 -6.99
N ASP A 47 13.39 2.26 -5.77
CA ASP A 47 13.74 0.99 -5.14
C ASP A 47 12.87 -0.18 -5.64
N TYR A 48 11.60 0.08 -5.99
CA TYR A 48 10.61 -0.99 -6.25
C TYR A 48 9.81 -0.82 -7.55
N GLY A 49 10.08 0.20 -8.37
CA GLY A 49 9.36 0.41 -9.63
C GLY A 49 7.86 0.72 -9.46
N VAL A 50 7.44 1.18 -8.27
CA VAL A 50 6.03 1.42 -7.97
C VAL A 50 5.57 2.73 -8.61
N GLY A 51 4.50 2.65 -9.41
CA GLY A 51 3.86 3.82 -10.00
C GLY A 51 3.11 4.70 -8.97
N ARG A 52 2.99 6.00 -9.28
CA ARG A 52 2.41 7.04 -8.42
C ARG A 52 1.06 6.67 -7.78
N GLY A 53 0.16 6.00 -8.51
CA GLY A 53 -1.16 5.62 -7.99
C GLY A 53 -1.10 4.69 -6.78
N HIS A 54 -0.21 3.70 -6.80
CA HIS A 54 -0.03 2.75 -5.68
C HIS A 54 0.78 3.39 -4.56
N ALA A 55 1.83 4.16 -4.90
CA ALA A 55 2.63 4.88 -3.93
C ALA A 55 1.79 5.86 -3.07
N MET A 56 0.78 6.50 -3.66
CA MET A 56 -0.14 7.38 -2.94
C MET A 56 -0.95 6.65 -1.86
N ALA A 57 -1.24 5.35 -2.04
CA ALA A 57 -1.91 4.57 -1.02
C ALA A 57 -1.00 4.40 0.22
N LEU A 58 0.27 4.06 0.03
CA LEU A 58 1.23 3.98 1.14
C LEU A 58 1.42 5.33 1.83
N VAL A 59 1.57 6.41 1.05
CA VAL A 59 1.68 7.78 1.59
C VAL A 59 0.48 8.11 2.46
N HIS A 60 -0.72 7.74 2.04
CA HIS A 60 -1.92 7.97 2.83
C HIS A 60 -1.84 7.24 4.19
N VAL A 61 -1.39 5.98 4.19
CA VAL A 61 -1.21 5.19 5.42
C VAL A 61 -0.10 5.74 6.31
N ILE A 62 1.02 6.20 5.75
CA ILE A 62 2.11 6.83 6.51
C ILE A 62 1.62 8.10 7.23
N LYS A 63 0.81 8.90 6.53
CA LYS A 63 0.39 10.22 7.03
C LYS A 63 -0.81 10.16 7.97
N ASN A 64 -1.77 9.28 7.69
CA ASN A 64 -3.05 9.19 8.40
C ASN A 64 -3.16 7.94 9.29
N GLY A 65 -2.19 7.02 9.19
CA GLY A 65 -2.22 5.71 9.84
C GLY A 65 -3.00 4.66 9.06
N ALA A 66 -3.06 3.45 9.61
CA ALA A 66 -3.86 2.34 9.09
C ALA A 66 -5.38 2.55 9.20
N LYS A 67 -5.79 3.65 9.86
CA LYS A 67 -7.19 4.08 9.97
C LYS A 67 -7.60 4.78 8.68
N ILE A 68 -8.50 4.16 7.94
CA ILE A 68 -9.16 4.80 6.81
C ILE A 68 -10.08 5.89 7.40
N PRO A 69 -10.12 7.13 6.89
CA PRO A 69 -11.07 8.11 7.38
C PRO A 69 -12.50 7.57 7.15
N GLY A 70 -13.30 7.47 8.22
CA GLY A 70 -14.62 6.80 8.28
C GLY A 70 -15.71 7.24 7.29
N LYS A 71 -15.39 8.12 6.33
CA LYS A 71 -16.22 8.40 5.15
C LYS A 71 -16.20 7.28 4.08
N HIS A 72 -15.28 6.32 4.18
CA HIS A 72 -15.23 5.12 3.34
C HIS A 72 -15.64 3.84 4.06
N VAL A 73 -16.12 3.95 5.31
CA VAL A 73 -16.41 2.81 6.16
C VAL A 73 -17.87 2.91 6.58
N GLY A 74 -18.66 1.92 6.18
CA GLY A 74 -20.09 1.88 6.49
C GLY A 74 -21.00 2.74 5.60
N SER A 75 -20.54 3.29 4.48
CA SER A 75 -21.37 4.15 3.60
C SER A 75 -22.46 3.39 2.82
N GLY A 76 -22.58 2.06 2.96
CA GLY A 76 -23.62 1.25 2.29
C GLY A 76 -23.54 1.27 0.76
N GLY A 77 -22.47 1.84 0.20
CA GLY A 77 -22.21 1.86 -1.24
C GLY A 77 -21.41 0.64 -1.67
N VAL A 78 -21.53 0.29 -2.95
CA VAL A 78 -20.81 -0.78 -3.69
C VAL A 78 -19.27 -0.78 -3.56
N HIS A 79 -18.70 0.19 -2.84
CA HIS A 79 -17.28 0.36 -2.55
C HIS A 79 -16.94 0.28 -1.05
N SER A 80 -17.83 -0.29 -0.22
CA SER A 80 -17.60 -0.41 1.22
C SER A 80 -16.71 -1.62 1.52
N ASP A 81 -15.59 -1.37 2.21
CA ASP A 81 -14.79 -2.43 2.83
C ASP A 81 -15.51 -2.91 4.11
N PRO A 82 -15.48 -4.21 4.44
CA PRO A 82 -16.14 -4.72 5.65
C PRO A 82 -15.52 -4.19 6.95
N THR A 83 -14.34 -3.58 6.94
CA THR A 83 -13.65 -3.10 8.15
C THR A 83 -12.99 -1.72 7.98
N ASP A 84 -12.94 -0.92 9.07
CA ASP A 84 -12.27 0.41 9.10
C ASP A 84 -10.74 0.32 9.07
N THR A 85 -10.21 -0.91 9.19
CA THR A 85 -8.79 -1.18 9.42
C THR A 85 -8.21 -1.90 8.22
N LEU A 86 -7.20 -1.30 7.58
CA LEU A 86 -6.47 -1.97 6.50
C LEU A 86 -5.70 -3.17 7.03
N ASN A 87 -5.75 -4.28 6.31
CA ASN A 87 -4.89 -5.42 6.60
C ASN A 87 -3.46 -5.08 6.11
N LEU A 88 -2.56 -4.87 7.08
CA LEU A 88 -1.16 -4.56 6.82
C LEU A 88 -0.23 -5.76 7.04
N ASP A 89 -0.76 -6.87 7.57
CA ASP A 89 -0.01 -8.12 7.77
C ASP A 89 0.28 -8.84 6.45
N GLY A 90 -0.38 -8.42 5.36
CA GLY A 90 -0.07 -8.81 4.00
C GLY A 90 -0.97 -9.91 3.43
N ARG A 91 -1.01 -9.97 2.11
CA ARG A 91 -1.74 -10.94 1.30
C ARG A 91 -1.23 -12.36 1.50
N ALA A 92 0.04 -12.53 1.90
CA ALA A 92 0.59 -13.84 2.27
C ALA A 92 -0.20 -14.55 3.39
N SER A 93 -0.95 -13.83 4.21
CA SER A 93 -1.84 -14.44 5.21
C SER A 93 -3.11 -15.07 4.59
N LEU A 94 -3.43 -14.74 3.33
CA LEU A 94 -4.61 -15.24 2.60
C LEU A 94 -4.25 -16.12 1.38
N ASP A 95 -3.02 -16.03 0.87
CA ASP A 95 -2.68 -16.53 -0.45
C ASP A 95 -1.58 -17.61 -0.41
N GLY A 96 -2.00 -18.82 -0.03
CA GLY A 96 -1.37 -20.04 -0.52
C GLY A 96 -1.77 -20.37 -1.96
N ARG A 97 -2.15 -19.40 -2.81
CA ARG A 97 -2.72 -19.63 -4.16
C ARG A 97 -2.63 -18.41 -5.10
N ALA A 98 -1.46 -18.07 -5.64
CA ALA A 98 -1.31 -17.33 -6.90
C ALA A 98 0.17 -17.06 -7.24
N ASP A 99 0.89 -18.10 -7.61
CA ASP A 99 1.88 -17.98 -8.67
C ASP A 99 1.17 -17.51 -9.97
N ALA A 100 1.53 -16.35 -10.51
CA ALA A 100 1.67 -16.05 -11.96
C ALA A 100 1.51 -14.55 -12.30
N GLU A 101 2.33 -14.12 -13.27
CA GLU A 101 2.33 -12.83 -14.00
C GLU A 101 2.90 -11.60 -13.27
N GLY A 102 3.89 -10.88 -13.80
CA GLY A 102 4.48 -10.92 -15.14
C GLY A 102 5.75 -10.08 -15.17
N GLY A 103 6.83 -10.71 -15.62
CA GLY A 103 8.00 -9.97 -16.10
C GLY A 103 7.64 -9.21 -17.36
N ALA A 104 8.09 -7.96 -17.44
CA ALA A 104 8.22 -7.27 -18.71
C ALA A 104 9.68 -6.86 -18.83
N GLY A 105 10.46 -7.84 -19.28
CA GLY A 105 11.83 -7.66 -19.73
C GLY A 105 11.86 -6.72 -20.92
N LYS A 106 12.64 -5.66 -20.74
CA LYS A 106 13.28 -4.82 -21.75
C LYS A 106 13.67 -5.63 -23.00
N ARG A 107 13.13 -5.25 -24.17
CA ARG A 107 13.74 -5.49 -25.48
C ARG A 107 13.62 -4.22 -26.30
#